data_AF-A0A1F8T625-F1
#
_entry.id   AF-A0A1F8T625-F1
#
_cell.length_a   1.000
_cell.length_b   1.000
_cell.length_c   1.000
_cell.angle_alpha   90.00
_cell.angle_beta   90.00
_cell.angle_gamma   90.00
#
_symmetry.space_group_name_H-M   'P 1'
#
loop_
_entity.id
_entity.type
_entity.pdbx_description
1 polymer ?
#
loop_
_entity_poly.entity_id
_entity_poly.type
_entity_poly.pdbx_seq_one_letter_code
_entity_poly.pdbx_strand_id
1 'polypeptide(L)'
;MYFYEIHEGDDELGTAVLLAHARAFSPAEFFDLVKKAKALLVSAHEEETLSEAIANELERSSGFLHVTDDRLLASVNVDESEEGTFLVSADDQTRSVFVRRDTDN
;
A
#
# COMPACT_ATOMS: atom_id res chain seq x y z
N MET A 1 5.80 -6.03 13.66
CA MET A 1 4.90 -5.69 12.56
C MET A 1 5.03 -6.79 11.52
N TYR A 2 3.92 -7.24 10.97
CA TYR A 2 3.82 -8.30 9.96
C TYR A 2 3.07 -7.74 8.76
N PHE A 3 3.43 -8.17 7.56
CA PHE A 3 2.95 -7.60 6.31
C PHE A 3 2.25 -8.65 5.46
N TYR A 4 1.20 -8.22 4.77
CA TYR A 4 0.33 -9.04 3.95
C TYR A 4 -0.04 -8.25 2.70
N GLU A 5 -0.26 -8.95 1.59
CA GLU A 5 -0.69 -8.33 0.34
C GLU A 5 -1.99 -8.97 -0.15
N ILE A 6 -2.83 -8.15 -0.80
CA ILE A 6 -4.02 -8.61 -1.52
C ILE A 6 -3.91 -8.13 -2.95
N HIS A 7 -3.99 -9.06 -3.90
CA HIS A 7 -3.99 -8.78 -5.32
C HIS A 7 -5.42 -8.87 -5.89
N GLU A 8 -5.70 -8.05 -6.91
CA GLU A 8 -6.92 -8.13 -7.70
C GLU A 8 -6.57 -8.39 -9.18
N GLY A 9 -7.21 -9.41 -9.77
CA GLY A 9 -6.89 -9.88 -11.13
C GLY A 9 -5.71 -10.85 -11.16
N ASP A 10 -5.45 -11.43 -12.34
CA ASP A 10 -4.49 -12.53 -12.53
C ASP A 10 -3.13 -12.08 -13.11
N ASP A 11 -2.96 -10.81 -13.53
CA ASP A 11 -1.85 -10.47 -14.47
C ASP A 11 -0.95 -9.26 -14.13
N GLU A 12 -1.15 -8.49 -13.05
CA GLU A 12 -0.20 -7.43 -12.71
C GLU A 12 0.12 -7.37 -11.21
N LEU A 13 1.39 -7.64 -10.88
CA LEU A 13 2.00 -7.36 -9.58
C LEU A 13 1.91 -5.88 -9.15
N GLY A 14 1.38 -5.00 -10.02
CA GLY A 14 1.27 -3.55 -9.81
C GLY A 14 0.03 -3.08 -9.04
N THR A 15 -0.96 -3.96 -8.80
CA THR A 15 -2.25 -3.60 -8.16
C THR A 15 -2.44 -4.27 -6.80
N ALA A 16 -1.33 -4.63 -6.14
CA ALA A 16 -1.36 -5.18 -4.80
C ALA A 16 -1.58 -4.06 -3.77
N VAL A 17 -2.46 -4.30 -2.79
CA VAL A 17 -2.55 -3.45 -1.59
C VAL A 17 -1.74 -4.06 -0.47
N LEU A 18 -0.99 -3.22 0.26
CA LEU A 18 -0.15 -3.64 1.38
C LEU A 18 -0.85 -3.42 2.71
N LEU A 19 -0.87 -4.44 3.56
CA LEU A 19 -1.48 -4.42 4.89
C LEU A 19 -0.43 -4.74 5.94
N ALA A 20 -0.38 -3.95 7.01
CA ALA A 20 0.48 -4.19 8.16
C ALA A 20 -0.34 -4.53 9.41
N HIS A 21 0.19 -5.40 10.28
CA HIS A 21 -0.46 -5.73 11.54
C HIS A 21 0.56 -5.98 12.66
N ALA A 22 0.21 -5.64 13.90
CA ALA A 22 1.10 -5.78 15.07
C ALA A 22 1.40 -7.25 15.42
N ARG A 23 0.39 -8.12 15.37
CA ARG A 23 0.50 -9.58 15.55
C ARG A 23 0.62 -10.34 14.22
N ALA A 24 1.25 -11.50 14.26
CA ALA A 24 1.28 -12.44 13.15
C ALA A 24 -0.02 -13.24 13.07
N PHE A 25 -0.49 -13.41 11.85
CA PHE A 25 -1.46 -14.40 11.41
C PHE A 25 -0.77 -15.38 10.46
N SER A 26 -1.13 -16.65 10.56
CA SER A 26 -0.77 -17.64 9.55
C SER A 26 -1.45 -17.33 8.21
N PRO A 27 -0.93 -17.87 7.09
CA PRO A 27 -1.55 -17.69 5.78
C PRO A 27 -3.03 -18.12 5.73
N ALA A 28 -3.39 -19.21 6.41
CA ALA A 28 -4.76 -19.71 6.47
C ALA A 28 -5.69 -18.76 7.25
N GLU A 29 -5.23 -18.25 8.40
CA GLU A 29 -6.00 -17.27 9.18
C GLU A 29 -6.21 -15.97 8.41
N PHE A 30 -5.18 -15.47 7.73
CA PHE A 30 -5.31 -14.28 6.88
C PHE A 30 -6.29 -14.51 5.73
N PHE A 31 -6.22 -15.67 5.07
CA PHE A 31 -7.14 -16.05 4.00
C PHE A 31 -8.61 -16.08 4.46
N ASP A 32 -8.87 -16.61 5.66
CA ASP A 32 -10.23 -16.64 6.22
C ASP A 32 -10.74 -15.23 6.56
N LEU A 33 -9.88 -14.34 7.04
CA LEU A 33 -10.23 -12.94 7.27
C LEU A 33 -10.58 -12.21 5.97
N VAL A 34 -9.78 -12.39 4.91
CA VAL A 34 -10.03 -11.83 3.58
C VAL A 34 -11.36 -12.32 3.02
N LYS A 35 -11.65 -13.62 3.12
CA LYS A 35 -12.94 -14.19 2.66
C LYS A 35 -14.12 -13.62 3.43
N LYS A 36 -13.97 -13.46 4.75
CA LYS A 36 -15.00 -12.87 5.60
C LYS A 36 -15.26 -11.41 5.21
N ALA A 37 -14.21 -10.61 5.04
CA ALA A 37 -14.32 -9.22 4.58
C ALA A 37 -15.01 -9.15 3.21
N LYS A 38 -14.54 -9.93 2.23
CA LYS A 38 -15.15 -10.02 0.88
C LYS A 38 -16.64 -10.32 0.91
N ALA A 39 -17.10 -11.22 1.80
CA ALA A 39 -18.52 -11.57 1.90
C ALA A 39 -19.41 -10.41 2.39
N LEU A 40 -18.86 -9.45 3.13
CA LEU A 40 -19.59 -8.28 3.64
C LEU A 40 -19.74 -7.16 2.60
N LEU A 41 -18.92 -7.20 1.55
CA LEU A 41 -18.81 -6.16 0.52
C LEU A 41 -19.77 -6.33 -0.67
N VAL A 42 -20.54 -7.43 -0.70
CA VAL A 42 -21.42 -7.85 -1.82
C VAL A 42 -22.56 -6.86 -2.14
N SER A 43 -22.75 -5.79 -1.37
CA SER A 43 -23.81 -4.79 -1.59
C SER A 43 -23.35 -3.34 -1.76
N ALA A 44 -22.05 -3.04 -1.82
CA ALA A 44 -21.58 -1.67 -1.53
C ALA A 44 -20.53 -1.04 -2.47
N HIS A 45 -20.14 -1.67 -3.58
CA HIS A 45 -19.05 -1.12 -4.40
C HIS A 45 -19.53 -0.31 -5.61
N GLU A 46 -19.41 1.01 -5.50
CA GLU A 46 -19.56 1.95 -6.62
C GLU A 46 -18.26 2.66 -7.02
N GLU A 47 -17.18 2.71 -6.19
CA GLU A 47 -16.05 3.64 -6.46
C GLU A 47 -14.60 3.13 -6.12
N GLU A 48 -14.36 2.00 -5.44
CA GLU A 48 -13.00 1.48 -5.07
C GLU A 48 -12.72 0.09 -5.67
N THR A 49 -11.45 -0.28 -5.88
CA THR A 49 -11.07 -1.65 -6.29
C THR A 49 -11.45 -2.67 -5.21
N LEU A 50 -11.67 -3.95 -5.56
CA LEU A 50 -12.04 -4.98 -4.58
C LEU A 50 -10.92 -5.22 -3.56
N SER A 51 -9.65 -5.16 -3.98
CA SER A 51 -8.52 -5.32 -3.06
C SER A 51 -8.46 -4.19 -2.03
N GLU A 52 -8.61 -2.92 -2.44
CA GLU A 52 -8.68 -1.76 -1.57
C GLU A 52 -9.86 -1.83 -0.61
N ALA A 53 -11.04 -2.20 -1.11
CA ALA A 53 -12.22 -2.37 -0.30
C ALA A 53 -12.04 -3.40 0.82
N ILE A 54 -11.42 -4.54 0.50
CA ILE A 54 -11.10 -5.58 1.49
C ILE A 54 -10.08 -5.05 2.50
N ALA A 55 -9.04 -4.33 2.06
CA ALA A 55 -8.04 -3.73 2.94
C ALA A 55 -8.66 -2.72 3.92
N ASN A 56 -9.56 -1.86 3.43
CA ASN A 56 -10.32 -0.90 4.24
C ASN A 56 -11.20 -1.63 5.27
N GLU A 57 -11.86 -2.72 4.90
CA GLU A 57 -12.65 -3.51 5.85
C GLU A 57 -11.79 -4.23 6.90
N LEU A 58 -10.62 -4.75 6.52
CA LEU A 58 -9.68 -5.37 7.46
C LEU A 58 -9.07 -4.35 8.43
N GLU A 59 -8.81 -3.13 7.98
CA GLU A 59 -8.40 -2.02 8.84
C GLU A 59 -9.49 -1.70 9.88
N ARG A 60 -10.74 -1.57 9.43
CA ARG A 60 -11.89 -1.26 10.30
C ARG A 60 -12.22 -2.37 11.30
N SER A 61 -12.15 -3.63 10.89
CA SER A 61 -12.72 -4.77 11.65
C SER A 61 -11.68 -5.61 12.39
N SER A 62 -10.43 -5.60 11.93
CA SER A 62 -9.43 -6.61 12.32
C SER A 62 -8.10 -5.99 12.78
N GLY A 63 -8.00 -4.66 12.84
CA GLY A 63 -6.83 -3.96 13.38
C GLY A 63 -5.63 -3.91 12.44
N PHE A 64 -5.84 -4.18 11.15
CA PHE A 64 -4.81 -3.97 10.13
C PHE A 64 -4.60 -2.47 9.90
N LEU A 65 -3.44 -2.14 9.36
CA LEU A 65 -3.10 -0.84 8.82
C LEU A 65 -3.01 -1.01 7.30
N HIS A 66 -3.91 -0.39 6.55
CA HIS A 66 -3.79 -0.29 5.09
C HIS A 66 -2.67 0.70 4.77
N VAL A 67 -1.61 0.26 4.10
CA VAL A 67 -0.44 1.09 3.76
C VAL A 67 -0.65 1.70 2.39
N THR A 68 -1.15 2.93 2.38
CA THR A 68 -1.40 3.75 1.20
C THR A 68 -0.33 4.84 1.06
N ASP A 69 -0.21 5.41 -0.13
CA ASP A 69 0.82 6.42 -0.43
C ASP A 69 0.76 7.65 0.49
N ASP A 70 -0.44 8.07 0.92
CA ASP A 70 -0.64 9.18 1.86
C ASP A 70 -0.06 8.92 3.26
N ARG A 71 0.24 7.66 3.59
CA ARG A 71 0.88 7.27 4.86
C ARG A 71 2.40 7.19 4.76
N LEU A 72 2.96 7.30 3.56
CA LEU A 72 4.41 7.27 3.36
C LEU A 72 5.02 8.63 3.75
N LEU A 73 6.01 8.60 4.63
CA LEU A 73 6.73 9.81 5.04
C LEU A 73 7.82 10.24 4.04
N ALA A 74 8.32 9.30 3.27
CA ALA A 74 9.33 9.52 2.25
C ALA A 74 9.29 8.38 1.24
N SER A 75 9.57 8.70 -0.02
CA SER A 75 9.87 7.75 -1.08
C SER A 75 11.15 8.23 -1.77
N VAL A 76 12.05 7.31 -2.15
CA VAL A 76 13.36 7.64 -2.70
C VAL A 76 13.59 6.81 -3.95
N ASN A 77 13.88 7.49 -5.06
CA ASN A 77 14.41 6.82 -6.24
C ASN A 77 15.91 6.59 -6.04
N VAL A 78 16.42 5.44 -6.45
CA VAL A 78 17.85 5.11 -6.39
C VAL A 78 18.30 4.66 -7.78
N ASP A 79 19.49 5.10 -8.16
CA ASP A 79 20.16 4.74 -9.40
C ASP A 79 21.68 4.63 -9.15
N GLU A 80 22.43 4.11 -10.13
CA GLU A 80 23.90 4.06 -10.05
C GLU A 80 24.53 5.46 -10.00
N SER A 81 23.86 6.47 -10.56
CA SER A 81 24.28 7.87 -10.52
C SER A 81 23.73 8.61 -9.30
N GLU A 82 24.52 9.54 -8.74
CA GLU A 82 24.04 10.42 -7.66
C GLU A 82 22.86 11.28 -8.13
N GLU A 83 22.88 11.74 -9.39
CA GLU A 83 21.79 12.52 -9.98
C GLU A 83 20.48 11.72 -10.13
N GLY A 84 20.59 10.39 -10.29
CA GLY A 84 19.44 9.49 -10.31
C GLY A 84 18.96 9.07 -8.92
N THR A 85 19.60 9.52 -7.84
CA THR A 85 19.15 9.26 -6.46
C THR A 85 18.49 10.50 -5.86
N PHE A 86 17.17 10.48 -5.67
CA PHE A 86 16.41 11.67 -5.23
C PHE A 86 15.14 11.33 -4.45
N LEU A 87 14.70 12.29 -3.62
CA LEU A 87 13.42 12.20 -2.92
C LEU A 87 12.26 12.34 -3.92
N VAL A 88 11.36 11.36 -3.89
CA VAL A 88 10.08 11.38 -4.62
C VAL A 88 9.05 12.02 -3.70
N SER A 89 8.42 13.10 -4.17
CA SER A 89 7.33 13.74 -3.43
C SER A 89 6.01 13.02 -3.60
N ALA A 90 5.25 12.99 -2.51
CA ALA A 90 3.93 12.34 -2.42
C ALA A 90 2.78 13.20 -3.00
N ASP A 91 3.02 14.47 -3.30
CA ASP A 91 2.02 15.36 -3.89
C ASP A 91 1.86 15.12 -5.40
N ASP A 92 0.78 14.40 -5.72
CA ASP A 92 -0.12 14.59 -6.86
C ASP A 92 0.42 14.29 -8.26
N GLN A 93 0.16 13.07 -8.75
CA GLN A 93 0.03 12.62 -10.17
C GLN A 93 1.07 13.10 -11.22
N THR A 94 2.11 13.78 -10.78
CA THR A 94 3.19 14.36 -11.56
C THR A 94 4.41 14.27 -10.66
N ARG A 95 5.21 13.21 -10.87
CA ARG A 95 6.47 12.97 -10.16
C ARG A 95 7.34 14.23 -10.25
N SER A 96 7.34 15.03 -9.19
CA SER A 96 8.16 16.24 -9.09
C SER A 96 9.44 15.89 -8.33
N VAL A 97 10.57 16.15 -8.98
CA VAL A 97 11.92 15.81 -8.50
C VAL A 97 12.43 16.92 -7.60
N PHE A 98 12.71 16.60 -6.34
CA PHE A 98 13.39 17.52 -5.42
C PHE A 98 14.88 17.19 -5.38
N VAL A 99 15.67 17.94 -6.14
CA VAL A 99 17.14 17.89 -6.03
C VAL A 99 17.55 18.76 -4.85
N ARG A 100 17.93 18.13 -3.73
CA ARG A 100 18.61 18.83 -2.64
C ARG A 100 20.03 19.13 -3.12
N ARG A 101 20.29 20.36 -3.54
CA ARG A 101 21.68 20.82 -3.68
C ARG A 101 22.23 20.98 -2.28
N ASP A 102 23.11 20.09 -1.86
CA ASP A 102 24.01 20.36 -0.76
C ASP A 102 24.90 21.53 -1.17
N THR A 103 24.45 22.72 -0.81
CA THR A 103 25.30 23.90 -0.80
C THR A 103 25.72 24.03 0.65
N ASP A 104 26.92 23.56 1.00
CA ASP A 104 27.76 24.28 1.95
C ASP A 104 29.20 23.73 2.01
N ASN A 105 30.11 24.71 1.89
CA ASN A 105 31.54 24.80 2.20
C ASN A 105 32.60 24.26 1.23
#